data_AF-A0A7J3VG01-F1
#
_entry.id   AF-A0A7J3VG01-F1
#
_cell.length_a   1.000
_cell.length_b   1.000
_cell.length_c   1.000
_cell.angle_alpha   90.00
_cell.angle_beta   90.00
_cell.angle_gamma   90.00
#
_symmetry.space_group_name_H-M   'P 1'
#
loop_
_entity.id
_entity.type
_entity.pdbx_description
1 polymer ?
#
loop_
_entity_poly.entity_id
_entity_poly.type
_entity_poly.pdbx_seq_one_letter_code
_entity_poly.pdbx_strand_id
1 'polypeptide(L)'
;AIILGGGTPKHHTQYMHTLRDGLDAAIQLSSARVEDGSLSGAPLRESITWGKLRKGQLEEKTATIFGEVTSLFPFIIAAALEKIEKS
;
A
#
# COMPACT_ATOMS: atom_id res chain seq x y z
N ALA A 1 -0.86 6.65 0.67
CA ALA A 1 0.39 6.29 -0.03
C ALA A 1 0.09 5.33 -1.18
N ILE A 2 0.78 5.49 -2.31
CA ILE A 2 0.80 4.51 -3.40
C ILE A 2 2.18 3.87 -3.35
N ILE A 3 2.26 2.59 -3.00
CA ILE A 3 3.50 1.85 -2.80
C ILE A 3 3.66 0.88 -3.97
N LEU A 4 4.69 1.10 -4.77
CA LEU A 4 5.02 0.26 -5.92
C LEU A 4 6.27 -0.56 -5.58
N GLY A 5 6.10 -1.87 -5.44
CA GLY A 5 7.12 -2.81 -4.97
C GLY A 5 7.19 -2.93 -3.44
N GLY A 6 8.40 -3.16 -2.94
CA GLY A 6 8.69 -3.44 -1.53
C GLY A 6 9.98 -2.79 -1.02
N GLY A 7 10.67 -3.46 -0.11
CA GLY A 7 11.98 -3.06 0.39
C GLY A 7 12.01 -1.75 1.20
N THR A 8 13.15 -1.07 1.17
CA THR A 8 13.39 0.16 1.92
C THR A 8 12.39 1.28 1.62
N PRO A 9 11.99 1.55 0.36
CA PRO A 9 11.01 2.60 0.08
C PRO A 9 9.65 2.36 0.77
N LYS A 10 9.17 1.11 0.75
CA LYS A 10 7.96 0.71 1.48
C LYS A 10 8.12 0.93 2.98
N HIS A 11 9.19 0.40 3.56
CA HIS A 11 9.38 0.45 5.01
C HIS A 11 9.59 1.89 5.50
N HIS A 12 10.44 2.66 4.83
CA HIS A 12 10.75 4.04 5.19
C HIS A 12 9.51 4.92 5.11
N THR A 13 8.72 4.84 4.03
CA THR A 13 7.48 5.61 3.88
C THR A 13 6.52 5.33 5.03
N GLN A 14 6.27 4.06 5.33
CA GLN A 14 5.37 3.67 6.41
C GLN A 14 5.90 4.06 7.80
N TYR A 15 7.20 3.89 8.03
CA TYR A 15 7.84 4.23 9.30
C TYR A 15 7.76 5.73 9.59
N MET A 16 8.06 6.60 8.62
CA MET A 16 8.00 8.05 8.86
C MET A 16 6.58 8.55 9.14
N HIS A 17 5.56 7.81 8.70
CA HIS A 17 4.17 8.16 8.97
C HIS A 17 3.68 7.73 10.36
N THR A 18 4.39 6.85 11.09
CA THR A 18 4.03 6.54 12.49
C THR A 18 4.11 7.78 13.38
N LEU A 19 4.93 8.77 13.01
CA LEU A 19 5.08 10.05 13.70
C LEU A 19 3.83 10.95 13.60
N ARG A 20 2.84 10.59 12.76
CA ARG A 20 1.59 11.31 12.51
C ARG A 20 0.37 10.39 12.53
N ASP A 21 0.35 9.44 13.46
CA ASP A 21 -0.69 8.41 13.64
C ASP A 21 -0.86 7.42 12.47
N GLY A 22 0.12 7.33 11.59
CA GLY A 22 0.12 6.43 10.43
C GLY A 22 -0.50 7.04 9.18
N LEU A 23 -0.50 6.24 8.11
CA LEU A 23 -1.13 6.59 6.84
C LEU A 23 -2.67 6.47 6.92
N ASP A 24 -3.38 7.44 6.35
CA ASP A 24 -4.86 7.46 6.28
C ASP A 24 -5.43 6.55 5.17
N ALA A 25 -4.61 6.24 4.16
CA ALA A 25 -4.93 5.29 3.10
C ALA A 25 -3.64 4.79 2.47
N ALA A 26 -3.63 3.53 2.01
CA ALA A 26 -2.46 2.96 1.35
C ALA A 26 -2.81 1.85 0.36
N ILE A 27 -2.25 1.91 -0.84
CA ILE A 27 -2.23 0.76 -1.76
C ILE A 27 -0.80 0.27 -1.89
N GLN A 28 -0.62 -1.05 -1.94
CA GLN A 28 0.65 -1.71 -2.22
C GLN A 28 0.46 -2.61 -3.43
N LEU A 29 1.31 -2.45 -4.44
CA LEU A 29 1.37 -3.31 -5.61
C LEU A 29 2.76 -3.93 -5.67
N SER A 30 2.87 -5.25 -5.53
CA SER A 30 4.18 -5.92 -5.43
C SER A 30 4.09 -7.36 -5.94
N SER A 31 5.18 -7.87 -6.50
CA SER A 31 5.35 -9.30 -6.82
C SER A 31 6.05 -10.09 -5.71
N ALA A 32 6.40 -9.44 -4.60
CA ALA A 32 6.90 -10.13 -3.40
C ALA A 32 5.80 -10.98 -2.75
N ARG A 33 6.15 -12.22 -2.42
CA ARG A 33 5.26 -13.20 -1.80
C ARG A 33 5.21 -13.03 -0.30
N VAL A 34 4.10 -13.42 0.34
CA VAL A 34 3.94 -13.31 1.81
C VAL A 34 4.69 -14.44 2.52
N GLU A 35 4.84 -15.58 1.86
CA GLU A 35 5.36 -16.84 2.38
C GLU A 35 6.83 -16.75 2.82
N ASP A 36 7.59 -15.80 2.28
CA ASP A 36 9.00 -15.58 2.64
C ASP A 36 9.19 -14.78 3.94
N GLY A 37 8.10 -14.29 4.54
CA GLY A 37 8.14 -13.47 5.75
C GLY A 37 8.88 -12.13 5.58
N SER A 38 9.14 -11.71 4.34
CA SER A 38 9.89 -10.50 4.05
C SER A 38 9.08 -9.25 4.32
N LEU A 39 9.77 -8.16 4.68
CA LEU A 39 9.16 -6.83 4.76
C LEU A 39 8.54 -6.40 3.41
N SER A 40 9.05 -6.89 2.29
CA SER A 40 8.53 -6.62 0.96
C SER A 40 7.18 -7.28 0.73
N GLY A 41 7.05 -8.55 1.13
CA GLY A 41 5.86 -9.38 0.99
C GLY A 41 4.75 -9.09 2.00
N ALA A 42 5.10 -8.58 3.18
CA ALA A 42 4.15 -8.30 4.27
C ALA A 42 2.92 -7.50 3.78
N PRO A 43 1.68 -8.00 3.96
CA PRO A 43 0.48 -7.28 3.54
C PRO A 43 0.29 -6.00 4.36
N LEU A 44 -0.31 -4.96 3.76
CA LEU A 44 -0.55 -3.68 4.45
C LEU A 44 -1.43 -3.84 5.69
N ARG A 45 -2.27 -4.87 5.73
CA ARG A 45 -3.09 -5.21 6.89
C ARG A 45 -2.23 -5.50 8.14
N GLU A 46 -1.06 -6.10 7.97
CA GLU A 46 -0.12 -6.32 9.07
C GLU A 46 0.44 -4.99 9.59
N SER A 47 0.65 -4.01 8.71
CA SER A 47 1.26 -2.73 9.06
C SER A 47 0.38 -1.86 9.99
N ILE A 48 -0.91 -2.18 10.07
CA ILE A 48 -1.87 -1.55 10.99
C ILE A 48 -1.51 -1.82 12.46
N THR A 49 -1.13 -3.07 12.79
CA THR A 49 -0.84 -3.46 14.18
C THR A 49 0.39 -2.73 14.71
N TRP A 50 1.30 -2.37 13.81
CA TRP A 50 2.50 -1.58 14.08
C TRP A 50 2.27 -0.06 14.11
N GLY A 51 1.04 0.42 13.94
CA GLY A 51 0.72 1.86 13.91
C GLY A 51 1.26 2.60 12.68
N LYS A 52 1.68 1.87 11.64
CA LYS A 52 2.13 2.45 10.35
C LYS A 52 0.95 2.95 9.51
N LEU A 53 -0.25 2.45 9.80
CA LEU A 53 -1.51 2.92 9.24
C LEU A 53 -2.46 3.31 10.37
N ARG A 54 -3.30 4.32 10.13
CA ARG A 54 -4.22 4.85 11.13
C ARG A 54 -5.26 3.79 11.54
N LYS A 55 -5.42 3.58 12.84
CA LYS A 55 -6.45 2.67 13.40
C LYS A 55 -7.85 3.19 13.06
N GLY A 56 -8.73 2.30 12.58
CA GLY A 56 -10.14 2.62 12.26
C GLY A 56 -10.49 2.79 10.78
N GLN A 57 -9.52 2.68 9.85
CA GLN A 57 -9.72 2.77 8.39
C GLN A 57 -9.38 1.46 7.65
N LEU A 58 -9.42 0.33 8.37
CA LEU A 58 -8.50 -0.80 8.22
C LEU A 58 -8.73 -1.74 7.04
N GLU A 59 -9.85 -1.62 6.33
CA GLU A 59 -10.14 -2.48 5.17
C GLU A 59 -10.54 -1.68 3.95
N GLU A 60 -11.40 -0.67 4.10
CA GLU A 60 -11.91 0.08 2.95
C GLU A 60 -10.88 1.01 2.28
N LYS A 61 -9.86 1.45 3.02
CA LYS A 61 -8.85 2.41 2.52
C LYS A 61 -7.47 1.81 2.31
N THR A 62 -7.36 0.48 2.38
CA THR A 62 -6.09 -0.21 2.19
C THR A 62 -6.21 -1.40 1.26
N ALA A 63 -5.26 -1.57 0.34
CA ALA A 63 -5.24 -2.70 -0.58
C ALA A 63 -3.83 -3.22 -0.80
N THR A 64 -3.64 -4.53 -0.74
CA THR A 64 -2.39 -5.20 -1.19
C THR A 64 -2.71 -6.03 -2.42
N ILE A 65 -2.09 -5.68 -3.54
CA ILE A 65 -2.29 -6.30 -4.85
C ILE A 65 -1.01 -7.05 -5.19
N PHE A 66 -1.14 -8.36 -5.40
CA PHE A 66 -0.05 -9.19 -5.88
C PHE A 66 0.04 -9.12 -7.40
N GLY A 67 1.18 -8.65 -7.92
CA GLY A 67 1.43 -8.60 -9.35
C GLY A 67 2.50 -7.58 -9.76
N GLU A 68 2.86 -7.63 -11.05
CA GLU A 68 3.90 -6.77 -11.61
C GLU A 68 3.42 -5.32 -11.76
N VAL A 69 4.25 -4.40 -11.27
CA VAL A 69 3.94 -2.96 -11.22
C VAL A 69 3.67 -2.40 -12.61
N THR A 70 4.55 -2.71 -13.57
CA THR A 70 4.50 -2.16 -14.93
C THR A 70 3.24 -2.58 -15.68
N SER A 71 2.71 -3.77 -15.40
CA SER A 71 1.51 -4.30 -16.05
C SER A 71 0.23 -3.75 -15.42
N LEU A 72 0.16 -3.64 -14.09
CA LEU A 72 -1.09 -3.33 -13.39
C LEU A 72 -1.26 -1.84 -13.06
N PHE A 73 -0.18 -1.13 -12.76
CA PHE A 73 -0.24 0.26 -12.32
C PHE A 73 -0.88 1.22 -13.33
N PRO A 74 -0.59 1.13 -14.65
CA PRO A 74 -1.23 2.00 -15.64
C PRO A 74 -2.77 1.87 -15.65
N PHE A 75 -3.30 0.66 -15.51
CA PHE A 75 -4.75 0.44 -15.46
C PHE A 75 -5.39 1.01 -14.20
N ILE A 76 -4.73 0.85 -13.05
CA ILE A 76 -5.20 1.42 -11.77
C ILE A 76 -5.28 2.95 -11.88
N ILE A 77 -4.26 3.58 -12.44
CA ILE A 77 -4.23 5.04 -12.62
C ILE A 77 -5.26 5.51 -13.64
N ALA A 78 -5.40 4.82 -14.78
CA ALA A 78 -6.41 5.16 -15.78
C ALA A 78 -7.83 5.14 -15.17
N ALA A 79 -8.17 4.08 -14.43
CA ALA A 79 -9.47 3.97 -13.77
C ALA A 79 -9.66 5.02 -12.66
N ALA A 80 -8.62 5.35 -11.91
CA ALA A 80 -8.68 6.39 -10.88
C ALA A 80 -8.91 7.79 -11.49
N LEU A 81 -8.20 8.12 -12.58
CA LEU A 81 -8.36 9.39 -13.28
C LEU A 81 -9.75 9.53 -13.89
N GLU A 82 -10.25 8.50 -14.58
CA GLU A 82 -11.60 8.49 -15.15
C GLU A 82 -12.67 8.72 -14.07
N LYS A 83 -12.49 8.15 -12.88
CA LYS A 83 -13.41 8.33 -11.76
C LYS A 83 -13.36 9.75 -11.18
N ILE A 84 -12.19 10.39 -11.18
CA ILE A 84 -12.03 11.78 -10.73
C ILE A 84 -12.68 12.76 -11.72
N GLU A 85 -12.52 12.54 -13.04
CA GLU A 85 -13.13 13.40 -14.06
C GLU A 85 -14.66 13.36 -14.07
N LYS A 86 -15.25 12.24 -13.63
CA LYS A 86 -16.70 12.05 -13.55
C LYS A 86 -17.32 12.55 -12.23
N SER A 87 -16.51 12.96 -11.27
CA SER A 87 -16.96 13.39 -9.93
C SER A 87 -17.02 14.91 -9.80
#